data_AF-A0A5K7SEH9-F1
#
_entry.id   AF-A0A5K7SEH9-F1
#
_cell.length_a   1.000
_cell.length_b   1.000
_cell.length_c   1.000
_cell.angle_alpha   90.00
_cell.angle_beta   90.00
_cell.angle_gamma   90.00
#
_symmetry.space_group_name_H-M   'P 1'
#
loop_
_entity.id
_entity.type
_entity.pdbx_description
1 polymer ?
#
loop_
_entity_poly.entity_id
_entity_poly.type
_entity_poly.pdbx_seq_one_letter_code
_entity_poly.pdbx_strand_id
1 'polypeptide(L)'
;MKFNKLFLFVLIALGFSACNSKSAKNAADSNVKYYRNIQFSETPWDTERGSYELTPEEAKTINNYKFTFNEKGQLASVEYNRNNVLLDYSSIGAAKVTYTYEGDKQVKRFFNEKNEAIKNGGASVSEYTLNESGMRIAMRFLDENGTPIENRNKINNYKWTKMPDGLIQEIRYNLAGEDVVMNEFCPFHELRFTYDANGFVTRVANYSADTLTNCTAENCGDIGVSYFQLENNEKGDVLTFSVHNTVGQLSNLYWGWAKRTSVVDQNGYVLESAQFDQDNEYLGGKNVPVTKMEYDEHGALVKQISMDKDKNVVNNPGNGVAITVYKYDEQGRRTETLKFDKDEVPVAAKS
;
A
#
# COMPACT_ATOMS: atom_id res chain seq x y z
N MET A 1 71.37 -46.21 43.09
CA MET A 1 72.70 -45.60 43.30
C MET A 1 73.20 -45.11 41.94
N LYS A 2 73.82 -43.91 41.86
CA LYS A 2 74.01 -43.10 40.63
C LYS A 2 72.64 -42.51 40.15
N PHE A 3 72.43 -41.23 39.76
CA PHE A 3 73.22 -40.20 39.02
C PHE A 3 73.57 -40.66 37.59
N ASN A 4 73.59 -39.87 36.51
CA ASN A 4 73.31 -38.44 36.22
C ASN A 4 72.80 -38.37 34.74
N LYS A 5 72.35 -37.26 34.13
CA LYS A 5 72.36 -35.83 34.50
C LYS A 5 70.90 -35.28 34.45
N LEU A 6 70.44 -34.18 33.82
CA LEU A 6 70.96 -33.09 32.96
C LEU A 6 70.14 -31.80 33.25
N PHE A 7 70.30 -30.70 32.49
CA PHE A 7 69.63 -29.41 32.74
C PHE A 7 68.57 -29.00 31.69
N LEU A 8 67.51 -28.41 32.24
CA LEU A 8 66.66 -27.32 31.73
C LEU A 8 67.10 -26.60 30.43
N PHE A 9 66.14 -26.38 29.53
CA PHE A 9 66.05 -25.13 28.76
C PHE A 9 64.59 -24.67 28.71
N VAL A 10 64.35 -23.37 28.90
CA VAL A 10 63.01 -22.75 28.90
C VAL A 10 62.72 -22.22 27.50
N LEU A 11 61.50 -22.45 27.00
CA LEU A 11 61.03 -21.92 25.72
C LEU A 11 59.64 -21.29 25.92
N ILE A 12 59.60 -19.95 25.99
CA ILE A 12 58.37 -19.18 26.20
C ILE A 12 57.65 -19.02 24.86
N ALA A 13 56.60 -19.81 24.65
CA ALA A 13 55.72 -19.66 23.49
C ALA A 13 54.70 -18.52 23.74
N LEU A 14 55.04 -17.30 23.33
CA LEU A 14 54.10 -16.19 23.27
C LEU A 14 53.07 -16.43 22.16
N GLY A 15 51.87 -16.87 22.54
CA GLY A 15 50.77 -17.10 21.62
C GLY A 15 50.19 -15.79 21.06
N PHE A 16 50.49 -15.48 19.80
CA PHE A 16 49.81 -14.42 19.05
C PHE A 16 48.38 -14.83 18.69
N SER A 17 47.47 -14.75 19.66
CA SER A 17 46.03 -14.77 19.40
C SER A 17 45.64 -13.51 18.62
N ALA A 18 45.63 -13.61 17.29
CA ALA A 18 45.14 -12.55 16.42
C ALA A 18 43.64 -12.30 16.70
N CYS A 19 43.33 -11.24 17.44
CA CYS A 19 41.95 -10.78 17.65
C CYS A 19 41.37 -10.31 16.31
N ASN A 20 40.78 -11.25 15.57
CA ASN A 20 40.01 -10.95 14.37
C ASN A 20 38.69 -10.28 14.80
N SER A 21 38.77 -8.98 15.02
CA SER A 21 37.65 -8.15 15.47
C SER A 21 36.59 -8.10 14.37
N LYS A 22 35.64 -9.03 14.40
CA LYS A 22 34.35 -8.87 13.72
C LYS A 22 33.80 -7.52 14.16
N SER A 23 33.74 -6.57 13.23
CA SER A 23 33.05 -5.31 13.46
C SER A 23 31.63 -5.62 13.92
N ALA A 24 31.24 -5.02 15.04
CA ALA A 24 29.84 -5.04 15.44
C ALA A 24 29.06 -4.31 14.35
N LYS A 25 28.31 -5.06 13.52
CA LYS A 25 27.22 -4.47 12.75
C LYS A 25 26.31 -3.78 13.75
N ASN A 26 26.06 -2.48 13.55
CA ASN A 26 25.27 -1.71 14.49
C ASN A 26 23.89 -2.37 14.65
N ALA A 27 23.44 -2.60 15.88
CA ALA A 27 22.13 -3.20 16.13
C ALA A 27 20.99 -2.37 15.49
N ALA A 28 21.20 -1.06 15.33
CA ALA A 28 20.31 -0.12 14.67
C ALA A 28 20.09 -0.35 13.15
N ASP A 29 20.91 -1.17 12.48
CA ASP A 29 20.65 -1.60 11.09
C ASP A 29 19.80 -2.88 11.04
N SER A 30 19.60 -3.59 12.17
CA SER A 30 18.94 -4.89 12.19
C SER A 30 17.41 -4.81 12.31
N ASN A 31 16.89 -3.69 12.81
CA ASN A 31 15.46 -3.41 12.94
C ASN A 31 14.93 -2.46 11.85
N VAL A 32 15.71 -2.21 10.80
CA VAL A 32 15.32 -1.37 9.66
C VAL A 32 15.35 -2.20 8.38
N LYS A 33 14.32 -2.03 7.54
CA LYS A 33 14.25 -2.60 6.20
C LYS A 33 13.85 -1.53 5.19
N TYR A 34 14.18 -1.77 3.92
CA TYR A 34 13.88 -0.86 2.82
C TYR A 34 13.18 -1.64 1.71
N TYR A 35 12.16 -1.06 1.10
CA TYR A 35 11.34 -1.71 0.07
C TYR A 35 11.02 -0.71 -1.04
N ARG A 36 11.04 -1.13 -2.32
CA ARG A 36 10.63 -0.23 -3.42
C ARG A 36 9.18 0.18 -3.28
N ASN A 37 8.32 -0.80 -3.00
CA ASN A 37 6.87 -0.65 -3.08
C ASN A 37 6.20 -1.00 -1.74
N ILE A 38 4.98 -0.51 -1.56
CA ILE A 38 4.08 -0.89 -0.48
C ILE A 38 3.07 -1.91 -1.02
N GLN A 39 2.78 -2.96 -0.27
CA GLN A 39 1.81 -3.98 -0.61
C GLN A 39 0.40 -3.37 -0.71
N PHE A 40 -0.34 -3.77 -1.75
CA PHE A 40 -1.74 -3.36 -1.94
C PHE A 40 -2.66 -3.97 -0.86
N SER A 41 -3.67 -3.19 -0.46
CA SER A 41 -4.72 -3.54 0.52
C SER A 41 -6.02 -2.79 0.23
N GLU A 42 -7.15 -3.40 0.61
CA GLU A 42 -8.51 -2.85 0.55
C GLU A 42 -9.12 -2.59 1.94
N THR A 43 -8.36 -2.78 3.04
CA THR A 43 -8.88 -2.61 4.41
C THR A 43 -7.81 -2.09 5.37
N PRO A 44 -8.13 -1.15 6.28
CA PRO A 44 -7.21 -0.76 7.34
C PRO A 44 -6.94 -1.90 8.35
N TRP A 45 -7.59 -3.07 8.22
CA TRP A 45 -7.17 -4.28 8.94
C TRP A 45 -5.74 -4.70 8.59
N ASP A 46 -5.32 -4.60 7.32
CA ASP A 46 -3.98 -4.98 6.91
C ASP A 46 -2.92 -4.10 7.58
N THR A 47 -1.92 -4.74 8.21
CA THR A 47 -0.70 -4.02 8.60
C THR A 47 0.19 -3.88 7.37
N GLU A 48 0.76 -2.70 7.20
CA GLU A 48 1.64 -2.36 6.09
C GLU A 48 2.76 -3.41 5.94
N ARG A 49 2.99 -3.82 4.68
CA ARG A 49 4.07 -4.72 4.25
C ARG A 49 4.73 -4.10 3.04
N GLY A 50 6.05 -4.20 2.94
CA GLY A 50 6.78 -3.79 1.74
C GLY A 50 7.01 -4.95 0.79
N SER A 51 7.09 -4.66 -0.51
CA SER A 51 7.54 -5.61 -1.54
C SER A 51 8.79 -5.08 -2.24
N TYR A 52 9.56 -5.99 -2.86
CA TYR A 52 10.88 -5.71 -3.45
C TYR A 52 11.87 -5.08 -2.43
N GLU A 53 12.38 -5.93 -1.53
CA GLU A 53 13.34 -5.53 -0.49
C GLU A 53 14.67 -5.03 -1.09
N LEU A 54 15.18 -3.93 -0.56
CA LEU A 54 16.39 -3.23 -0.99
C LEU A 54 17.50 -3.33 0.05
N THR A 55 18.76 -3.30 -0.40
CA THR A 55 19.88 -3.03 0.50
C THR A 55 19.88 -1.56 0.99
N PRO A 56 20.52 -1.26 2.14
CA PRO A 56 20.67 0.11 2.62
C PRO A 56 21.46 1.05 1.70
N GLU A 57 22.19 0.52 0.72
CA GLU A 57 22.91 1.31 -0.29
C GLU A 57 22.01 1.67 -1.46
N GLU A 58 21.21 0.73 -1.98
CA GLU A 58 20.17 1.00 -2.98
C GLU A 58 19.13 2.01 -2.46
N ALA A 59 18.77 1.95 -1.19
CA ALA A 59 17.84 2.89 -0.55
C ALA A 59 18.35 4.35 -0.48
N LYS A 60 19.61 4.62 -0.83
CA LYS A 60 20.16 5.98 -0.98
C LYS A 60 19.85 6.58 -2.35
N THR A 61 19.71 5.76 -3.39
CA THR A 61 19.46 6.23 -4.76
C THR A 61 18.04 5.94 -5.25
N ILE A 62 17.32 4.99 -4.64
CA ILE A 62 15.97 4.60 -5.02
C ILE A 62 14.94 5.16 -4.04
N ASN A 63 13.85 5.70 -4.57
CA ASN A 63 12.66 6.06 -3.82
C ASN A 63 12.06 4.79 -3.17
N ASN A 64 11.94 4.78 -1.85
CA ASN A 64 11.65 3.56 -1.09
C ASN A 64 10.77 3.84 0.14
N TYR A 65 10.13 2.78 0.62
CA TYR A 65 9.50 2.71 1.93
C TYR A 65 10.51 2.11 2.92
N LYS A 66 10.97 2.94 3.86
CA LYS A 66 11.78 2.54 5.00
C LYS A 66 10.86 2.08 6.13
N PHE A 67 10.99 0.82 6.51
CA PHE A 67 10.27 0.19 7.61
C PHE A 67 11.18 0.12 8.83
N THR A 68 10.72 0.65 9.97
CA THR A 68 11.42 0.53 11.26
C THR A 68 10.60 -0.33 12.21
N PHE A 69 11.21 -1.29 12.88
CA PHE A 69 10.58 -2.18 13.86
C PHE A 69 11.04 -1.86 15.29
N ASN A 70 10.20 -2.13 16.29
CA ASN A 70 10.56 -2.02 17.70
C ASN A 70 11.29 -3.29 18.21
N GLU A 71 11.76 -3.26 19.47
CA GLU A 71 12.47 -4.38 20.10
C GLU A 71 11.65 -5.68 20.20
N LYS A 72 10.32 -5.60 20.07
CA LYS A 72 9.40 -6.76 20.04
C LYS A 72 9.12 -7.26 18.62
N GLY A 73 9.80 -6.72 17.60
CA GLY A 73 9.60 -7.04 16.19
C GLY A 73 8.31 -6.46 15.59
N GLN A 74 7.61 -5.56 16.29
CA GLN A 74 6.39 -4.92 15.81
C GLN A 74 6.75 -3.70 14.95
N LEU A 75 5.98 -3.44 13.88
CA LEU A 75 6.19 -2.29 13.00
C LEU A 75 6.03 -0.97 13.78
N ALA A 76 7.02 -0.09 13.75
CA ALA A 76 7.07 1.17 14.51
C ALA A 76 7.01 2.42 13.61
N SER A 77 7.58 2.38 12.41
CA SER A 77 7.33 3.40 11.36
C SER A 77 7.39 2.83 9.95
N VAL A 78 6.69 3.51 9.02
CA VAL A 78 6.89 3.38 7.57
C VAL A 78 7.10 4.79 7.00
N GLU A 79 8.19 4.98 6.26
CA GLU A 79 8.68 6.29 5.81
C GLU A 79 9.01 6.25 4.31
N TYR A 80 8.20 6.92 3.49
CA TYR A 80 8.47 7.04 2.05
C TYR A 80 9.51 8.13 1.82
N ASN A 81 10.67 7.72 1.30
CA ASN A 81 11.88 8.54 1.32
C ASN A 81 12.84 8.19 0.17
N ARG A 82 13.83 9.07 -0.06
CA ARG A 82 15.08 8.74 -0.74
C ARG A 82 16.24 9.25 0.12
N ASN A 83 17.22 8.40 0.44
CA ASN A 83 18.37 8.77 1.27
C ASN A 83 18.00 9.44 2.63
N ASN A 84 16.90 9.01 3.27
CA ASN A 84 16.32 9.63 4.49
C ASN A 84 15.69 11.03 4.30
N VAL A 85 15.56 11.55 3.07
CA VAL A 85 14.68 12.69 2.76
C VAL A 85 13.27 12.17 2.53
N LEU A 86 12.31 12.59 3.34
CA LEU A 86 10.89 12.21 3.18
C LEU A 86 10.28 12.82 1.91
N LEU A 87 9.33 12.10 1.30
CA LEU A 87 8.70 12.43 0.03
C LEU A 87 7.16 12.47 0.17
N ASP A 88 6.52 13.48 -0.43
CA ASP A 88 5.09 13.79 -0.24
C ASP A 88 4.12 12.91 -1.05
N TYR A 89 4.57 12.36 -2.18
CA TYR A 89 3.75 11.61 -3.14
C TYR A 89 3.62 10.10 -2.82
N SER A 90 3.51 9.76 -1.54
CA SER A 90 3.45 8.37 -1.06
C SER A 90 2.08 7.72 -1.19
N SER A 91 2.04 6.43 -1.56
CA SER A 91 0.80 5.64 -1.67
C SER A 91 0.09 5.41 -0.33
N ILE A 92 0.75 5.59 0.82
CA ILE A 92 0.12 5.46 2.15
C ILE A 92 -0.65 6.73 2.59
N GLY A 93 -0.71 7.76 1.73
CA GLY A 93 -1.43 9.02 2.00
C GLY A 93 -0.78 9.89 3.09
N ALA A 94 0.51 9.68 3.35
CA ALA A 94 1.37 10.45 4.25
C ALA A 94 2.83 10.16 3.86
N ALA A 95 3.75 11.11 4.06
CA ALA A 95 5.18 10.84 3.83
C ALA A 95 5.73 9.84 4.87
N LYS A 96 5.14 9.85 6.08
CA LYS A 96 5.50 8.99 7.20
C LYS A 96 4.28 8.59 8.01
N VAL A 97 4.27 7.35 8.49
CA VAL A 97 3.35 6.87 9.53
C VAL A 97 4.13 6.24 10.68
N THR A 98 3.60 6.34 11.90
CA THR A 98 4.19 5.73 13.10
C THR A 98 3.16 4.94 13.89
N TYR A 99 3.64 3.95 14.65
CA TYR A 99 2.84 3.03 15.46
C TYR A 99 3.38 2.95 16.88
N THR A 100 2.51 3.14 17.87
CA THR A 100 2.81 2.89 19.29
C THR A 100 1.91 1.78 19.83
N TYR A 101 2.41 0.96 20.75
CA TYR A 101 1.68 -0.19 21.31
C TYR A 101 1.63 -0.11 22.83
N GLU A 102 0.43 -0.25 23.41
CA GLU A 102 0.18 -0.21 24.85
C GLU A 102 -0.98 -1.14 25.21
N GLY A 103 -0.72 -2.18 26.01
CA GLY A 103 -1.73 -3.21 26.31
C GLY A 103 -2.24 -3.90 25.05
N ASP A 104 -3.56 -3.86 24.85
CA ASP A 104 -4.29 -4.34 23.67
C ASP A 104 -4.30 -3.34 22.50
N LYS A 105 -3.72 -2.14 22.66
CA LYS A 105 -3.81 -1.07 21.66
C LYS A 105 -2.62 -1.01 20.71
N GLN A 106 -2.91 -0.68 19.45
CA GLN A 106 -1.96 -0.13 18.49
C GLN A 106 -2.47 1.26 18.03
N VAL A 107 -1.64 2.29 18.03
CA VAL A 107 -2.05 3.65 17.67
C VAL A 107 -1.23 4.15 16.48
N LYS A 108 -1.88 4.35 15.32
CA LYS A 108 -1.27 4.86 14.08
C LYS A 108 -1.44 6.37 13.97
N ARG A 109 -0.37 7.06 13.56
CA ARG A 109 -0.35 8.51 13.27
C ARG A 109 0.30 8.81 11.92
N PHE A 110 0.01 9.98 11.36
CA PHE A 110 0.36 10.39 10.00
C PHE A 110 1.15 11.70 10.01
N PHE A 111 2.19 11.80 9.18
CA PHE A 111 3.09 12.97 9.11
C PHE A 111 3.43 13.32 7.65
N ASN A 112 3.64 14.62 7.40
CA ASN A 112 4.11 15.13 6.11
C ASN A 112 5.64 15.02 5.95
N GLU A 113 6.16 15.53 4.83
CA GLU A 113 7.58 15.52 4.48
C GLU A 113 8.47 16.33 5.45
N LYS A 114 7.87 17.22 6.24
CA LYS A 114 8.53 18.02 7.30
C LYS A 114 8.49 17.34 8.68
N ASN A 115 7.92 16.14 8.78
CA ASN A 115 7.54 15.46 10.05
C ASN A 115 6.49 16.23 10.88
N GLU A 116 5.71 17.13 10.27
CA GLU A 116 4.55 17.77 10.92
C GLU A 116 3.37 16.79 10.88
N ALA A 117 2.58 16.72 11.96
CA ALA A 117 1.42 15.83 12.03
C ALA A 117 0.29 16.30 11.08
N ILE A 118 -0.32 15.37 10.37
CA ILE A 118 -1.39 15.63 9.39
C ILE A 118 -2.61 14.73 9.61
N LYS A 119 -3.74 15.13 9.02
CA LYS A 119 -4.97 14.32 9.03
C LYS A 119 -5.03 13.46 7.77
N ASN A 120 -5.33 12.17 7.91
CA ASN A 120 -5.56 11.24 6.81
C ASN A 120 -7.03 10.77 6.85
N GLY A 121 -7.73 10.87 5.71
CA GLY A 121 -9.18 10.59 5.65
C GLY A 121 -10.08 11.52 6.50
N GLY A 122 -9.51 12.54 7.14
CA GLY A 122 -10.16 13.40 8.14
C GLY A 122 -9.63 13.20 9.57
N ALA A 123 -8.96 12.09 9.85
CA ALA A 123 -8.52 11.70 11.20
C ALA A 123 -7.04 12.01 11.46
N SER A 124 -6.75 12.46 12.68
CA SER A 124 -5.37 12.70 13.15
C SER A 124 -4.74 11.41 13.70
N VAL A 125 -5.57 10.47 14.15
CA VAL A 125 -5.17 9.19 14.75
C VAL A 125 -6.10 8.07 14.29
N SER A 126 -5.53 6.88 14.05
CA SER A 126 -6.28 5.61 14.01
C SER A 126 -5.85 4.75 15.20
N GLU A 127 -6.75 4.55 16.17
CA GLU A 127 -6.53 3.66 17.32
C GLU A 127 -7.15 2.29 17.03
N TYR A 128 -6.34 1.24 17.07
CA TYR A 128 -6.73 -0.15 16.86
C TYR A 128 -6.76 -0.91 18.18
N THR A 129 -7.72 -1.82 18.32
CA THR A 129 -7.74 -2.87 19.35
C THR A 129 -7.25 -4.19 18.74
N LEU A 130 -6.33 -4.84 19.44
CA LEU A 130 -5.76 -6.14 19.13
C LEU A 130 -6.34 -7.22 20.06
N ASN A 131 -6.43 -8.46 19.58
CA ASN A 131 -6.69 -9.62 20.43
C ASN A 131 -5.37 -10.17 21.04
N GLU A 132 -5.47 -11.22 21.85
CA GLU A 132 -4.31 -11.89 22.48
C GLU A 132 -3.26 -12.43 21.47
N SER A 133 -3.66 -12.72 20.22
CA SER A 133 -2.75 -13.14 19.15
C SER A 133 -2.20 -11.97 18.33
N GLY A 134 -2.40 -10.71 18.76
CA GLY A 134 -1.95 -9.50 18.07
C GLY A 134 -2.73 -9.15 16.80
N MET A 135 -3.84 -9.83 16.51
CA MET A 135 -4.71 -9.56 15.37
C MET A 135 -5.61 -8.35 15.66
N ARG A 136 -5.69 -7.39 14.74
CA ARG A 136 -6.66 -6.29 14.81
C ARG A 136 -8.09 -6.84 14.80
N ILE A 137 -8.90 -6.41 15.77
CA ILE A 137 -10.33 -6.74 15.92
C ILE A 137 -11.24 -5.51 15.92
N ALA A 138 -10.69 -4.31 16.12
CA ALA A 138 -11.40 -3.06 15.89
C ALA A 138 -10.43 -1.92 15.55
N MET A 139 -10.94 -0.84 14.96
CA MET A 139 -10.26 0.45 14.81
C MET A 139 -11.26 1.59 14.97
N ARG A 140 -10.87 2.71 15.59
CA ARG A 140 -11.61 3.98 15.56
C ARG A 140 -10.75 5.16 15.12
N PHE A 141 -11.37 6.12 14.44
CA PHE A 141 -10.76 7.39 14.08
C PHE A 141 -10.89 8.40 15.22
N LEU A 142 -9.80 9.10 15.55
CA LEU A 142 -9.80 10.18 16.52
C LEU A 142 -9.22 11.48 15.92
N ASP A 143 -9.61 12.61 16.49
CA ASP A 143 -8.97 13.91 16.29
C ASP A 143 -7.62 14.02 17.04
N GLU A 144 -7.01 15.19 16.96
CA GLU A 144 -5.75 15.58 17.61
C GLU A 144 -5.84 15.62 19.14
N ASN A 145 -7.05 15.66 19.71
CA ASN A 145 -7.32 15.65 21.16
C ASN A 145 -7.64 14.23 21.68
N GLY A 146 -7.83 13.24 20.80
CA GLY A 146 -8.30 11.90 21.13
C GLY A 146 -9.83 11.73 21.13
N THR A 147 -10.58 12.73 20.67
CA THR A 147 -12.04 12.68 20.49
C THR A 147 -12.38 11.77 19.31
N PRO A 148 -13.32 10.81 19.43
CA PRO A 148 -13.80 10.04 18.28
C PRO A 148 -14.45 10.93 17.22
N ILE A 149 -14.14 10.69 15.95
CA ILE A 149 -14.72 11.41 14.80
C ILE A 149 -15.18 10.46 13.69
N GLU A 150 -15.93 10.98 12.73
CA GLU A 150 -16.14 10.30 11.44
C GLU A 150 -15.09 10.71 10.41
N ASN A 151 -14.70 9.77 9.55
CA ASN A 151 -13.90 10.03 8.35
C ASN A 151 -14.77 10.62 7.22
N ARG A 152 -14.13 10.92 6.08
CA ARG A 152 -14.79 11.41 4.86
C ARG A 152 -15.97 10.55 4.34
N ASN A 153 -16.05 9.27 4.71
CA ASN A 153 -17.11 8.33 4.31
C ASN A 153 -18.18 8.13 5.41
N LYS A 154 -18.23 8.96 6.47
CA LYS A 154 -19.13 8.83 7.64
C LYS A 154 -18.88 7.59 8.53
N ILE A 155 -17.71 6.96 8.40
CA ILE A 155 -17.29 5.86 9.27
C ILE A 155 -16.54 6.45 10.47
N ASN A 156 -16.95 6.11 11.69
CA ASN A 156 -16.18 6.37 12.92
C ASN A 156 -15.26 5.19 13.27
N ASN A 157 -15.78 3.98 13.20
CA ASN A 157 -15.06 2.78 13.63
C ASN A 157 -15.35 1.56 12.75
N TYR A 158 -14.44 0.59 12.84
CA TYR A 158 -14.45 -0.68 12.14
C TYR A 158 -14.40 -1.79 13.19
N LYS A 159 -15.05 -2.92 12.91
CA LYS A 159 -14.98 -4.16 13.66
C LYS A 159 -14.61 -5.30 12.73
N TRP A 160 -13.67 -6.14 13.16
CA TRP A 160 -13.20 -7.30 12.41
C TRP A 160 -13.37 -8.61 13.15
N THR A 161 -13.93 -9.60 12.46
CA THR A 161 -14.09 -10.97 12.96
C THR A 161 -13.36 -11.91 12.01
N LYS A 162 -12.42 -12.74 12.52
CA LYS A 162 -11.95 -13.88 11.75
C LYS A 162 -12.99 -15.01 11.85
N MET A 163 -13.56 -15.36 10.72
CA MET A 163 -14.63 -16.36 10.60
C MET A 163 -14.08 -17.79 10.65
N PRO A 164 -14.90 -18.82 10.95
CA PRO A 164 -14.44 -20.20 11.08
C PRO A 164 -13.83 -20.82 9.81
N ASP A 165 -14.21 -20.31 8.64
CA ASP A 165 -13.65 -20.65 7.32
C ASP A 165 -12.33 -19.92 7.01
N GLY A 166 -11.91 -19.00 7.87
CA GLY A 166 -10.69 -18.22 7.76
C GLY A 166 -10.88 -16.82 7.14
N LEU A 167 -12.06 -16.47 6.62
CA LEU A 167 -12.33 -15.14 6.08
C LEU A 167 -12.23 -14.06 7.15
N ILE A 168 -11.85 -12.84 6.77
CA ILE A 168 -11.96 -11.66 7.65
C ILE A 168 -13.25 -10.93 7.30
N GLN A 169 -14.21 -10.92 8.22
CA GLN A 169 -15.40 -10.07 8.17
C GLN A 169 -15.03 -8.65 8.61
N GLU A 170 -15.54 -7.64 7.91
CA GLU A 170 -15.47 -6.21 8.26
C GLU A 170 -16.88 -5.62 8.30
N ILE A 171 -17.22 -4.98 9.42
CA ILE A 171 -18.43 -4.15 9.59
C ILE A 171 -17.99 -2.77 10.12
N ARG A 172 -18.71 -1.72 9.76
CA ARG A 172 -18.33 -0.32 10.02
C ARG A 172 -19.48 0.43 10.65
N TYR A 173 -19.16 1.38 11.54
CA TYR A 173 -20.16 2.12 12.30
C TYR A 173 -19.87 3.62 12.32
N ASN A 174 -20.92 4.44 12.33
CA ASN A 174 -20.86 5.90 12.51
C ASN A 174 -20.74 6.29 14.00
N LEU A 175 -20.76 7.60 14.33
CA LEU A 175 -20.70 8.06 15.73
C LEU A 175 -21.95 7.71 16.56
N ALA A 176 -23.09 7.41 15.94
CA ALA A 176 -24.30 6.94 16.62
C ALA A 176 -24.27 5.42 16.92
N GLY A 177 -23.29 4.69 16.38
CA GLY A 177 -23.20 3.23 16.48
C GLY A 177 -24.04 2.48 15.44
N GLU A 178 -24.53 3.17 14.42
CA GLU A 178 -25.31 2.60 13.33
C GLU A 178 -24.39 2.02 12.25
N ASP A 179 -24.79 0.91 11.64
CA ASP A 179 -24.05 0.26 10.53
C ASP A 179 -24.02 1.17 9.30
N VAL A 180 -22.82 1.42 8.74
CA VAL A 180 -22.62 2.26 7.56
C VAL A 180 -21.78 1.58 6.48
N VAL A 181 -22.13 1.91 5.24
CA VAL A 181 -21.47 1.37 4.05
C VAL A 181 -20.01 1.81 3.91
N MET A 182 -19.22 1.05 3.13
CA MET A 182 -17.81 1.35 2.87
C MET A 182 -17.60 2.77 2.30
N ASN A 183 -18.40 3.15 1.30
CA ASN A 183 -18.52 4.50 0.75
C ASN A 183 -19.74 4.58 -0.19
N GLU A 184 -20.07 5.77 -0.69
CA GLU A 184 -21.20 5.99 -1.61
C GLU A 184 -21.11 5.20 -2.92
N PHE A 185 -19.91 5.04 -3.51
CA PHE A 185 -19.69 4.33 -4.78
C PHE A 185 -19.68 2.80 -4.65
N CYS A 186 -19.39 2.30 -3.45
CA CYS A 186 -19.40 0.89 -3.10
C CYS A 186 -20.24 0.71 -1.82
N PRO A 187 -21.58 0.81 -1.88
CA PRO A 187 -22.44 0.87 -0.70
C PRO A 187 -22.65 -0.52 -0.07
N PHE A 188 -21.55 -1.15 0.34
CA PHE A 188 -21.49 -2.45 1.01
C PHE A 188 -21.40 -2.24 2.52
N HIS A 189 -22.35 -2.80 3.27
CA HIS A 189 -22.35 -2.79 4.73
C HIS A 189 -21.30 -3.76 5.27
N GLU A 190 -21.56 -5.07 5.15
CA GLU A 190 -20.60 -6.12 5.52
C GLU A 190 -19.71 -6.50 4.33
N LEU A 191 -18.39 -6.54 4.57
CA LEU A 191 -17.44 -7.17 3.65
C LEU A 191 -16.83 -8.43 4.26
N ARG A 192 -16.52 -9.42 3.42
CA ARG A 192 -15.66 -10.57 3.74
C ARG A 192 -14.47 -10.60 2.79
N PHE A 193 -13.28 -10.68 3.38
CA PHE A 193 -11.99 -10.68 2.68
C PHE A 193 -11.40 -12.09 2.64
N THR A 194 -11.00 -12.53 1.44
CA THR A 194 -10.21 -13.75 1.22
C THR A 194 -8.76 -13.36 0.94
N TYR A 195 -7.83 -14.11 1.53
CA TYR A 195 -6.39 -13.93 1.35
C TYR A 195 -5.75 -15.25 0.88
N ASP A 196 -4.65 -15.15 0.14
CA ASP A 196 -3.82 -16.31 -0.23
C ASP A 196 -2.88 -16.75 0.92
N ALA A 197 -2.05 -17.76 0.66
CA ALA A 197 -1.07 -18.27 1.63
C ALA A 197 0.07 -17.29 1.98
N ASN A 198 0.30 -16.26 1.17
CA ASN A 198 1.22 -15.15 1.44
C ASN A 198 0.52 -14.00 2.19
N GLY A 199 -0.79 -14.10 2.40
CA GLY A 199 -1.63 -13.06 2.95
C GLY A 199 -1.92 -11.91 1.98
N PHE A 200 -1.82 -12.10 0.67
CA PHE A 200 -2.29 -11.11 -0.31
C PHE A 200 -3.80 -11.23 -0.49
N VAL A 201 -4.53 -10.11 -0.52
CA VAL A 201 -5.99 -10.13 -0.73
C VAL A 201 -6.30 -10.62 -2.14
N THR A 202 -7.17 -11.63 -2.24
CA THR A 202 -7.60 -12.24 -3.51
C THR A 202 -9.08 -12.01 -3.80
N ARG A 203 -9.90 -11.74 -2.78
CA ARG A 203 -11.32 -11.42 -2.96
C ARG A 203 -11.82 -10.49 -1.86
N VAL A 204 -12.70 -9.57 -2.23
CA VAL A 204 -13.41 -8.66 -1.33
C VAL A 204 -14.89 -8.71 -1.69
N ALA A 205 -15.74 -9.25 -0.80
CA ALA A 205 -17.11 -9.62 -1.16
C ALA A 205 -18.17 -9.05 -0.21
N ASN A 206 -19.26 -8.55 -0.78
CA ASN A 206 -20.42 -7.96 -0.10
C ASN A 206 -21.39 -9.03 0.39
N TYR A 207 -21.70 -9.02 1.69
CA TYR A 207 -22.61 -9.97 2.33
C TYR A 207 -23.79 -9.26 3.00
N SER A 208 -24.91 -9.98 3.11
CA SER A 208 -26.03 -9.61 3.97
C SER A 208 -26.72 -10.89 4.47
N ALA A 209 -26.93 -10.99 5.79
CA ALA A 209 -27.47 -12.19 6.44
C ALA A 209 -26.79 -13.50 5.96
N ASP A 210 -25.45 -13.55 6.08
CA ASP A 210 -24.57 -14.64 5.61
C ASP A 210 -24.66 -14.99 4.10
N THR A 211 -25.44 -14.25 3.32
CA THR A 211 -25.64 -14.45 1.89
C THR A 211 -24.78 -13.48 1.07
N LEU A 212 -24.00 -14.01 0.12
CA LEU A 212 -23.29 -13.20 -0.88
C LEU A 212 -24.32 -12.44 -1.72
N THR A 213 -24.28 -11.11 -1.73
CA THR A 213 -25.36 -10.29 -2.30
C THR A 213 -24.88 -9.22 -3.27
N ASN A 214 -25.72 -8.88 -4.24
CA ASN A 214 -25.53 -7.73 -5.11
C ASN A 214 -25.93 -6.46 -4.35
N CYS A 215 -25.09 -5.43 -4.40
CA CYS A 215 -25.59 -4.07 -4.36
C CYS A 215 -26.47 -3.81 -5.59
N THR A 216 -27.62 -3.18 -5.36
CA THR A 216 -28.55 -2.70 -6.40
C THR A 216 -28.94 -1.23 -6.17
N ALA A 217 -28.02 -0.44 -5.60
CA ALA A 217 -28.13 1.01 -5.60
C ALA A 217 -27.95 1.54 -7.04
N GLU A 218 -28.43 2.76 -7.31
CA GLU A 218 -28.45 3.38 -8.65
C GLU A 218 -27.07 3.43 -9.34
N ASN A 219 -25.99 3.41 -8.57
CA ASN A 219 -24.60 3.44 -9.04
C ASN A 219 -23.89 2.08 -9.10
N CYS A 220 -24.58 0.97 -8.79
CA CYS A 220 -24.02 -0.38 -8.76
C CYS A 220 -24.19 -1.19 -10.06
N GLY A 221 -24.46 -0.52 -11.19
CA GLY A 221 -24.62 -1.14 -12.51
C GLY A 221 -25.93 -1.92 -12.69
N ASP A 222 -26.37 -2.07 -13.95
CA ASP A 222 -27.69 -2.64 -14.28
C ASP A 222 -27.87 -4.11 -13.85
N ILE A 223 -26.75 -4.83 -13.69
CA ILE A 223 -26.72 -6.24 -13.26
C ILE A 223 -26.26 -6.43 -11.80
N GLY A 224 -26.05 -5.34 -11.06
CA GLY A 224 -25.58 -5.29 -9.68
C GLY A 224 -24.10 -5.68 -9.50
N VAL A 225 -23.53 -5.35 -8.34
CA VAL A 225 -22.14 -5.70 -7.98
C VAL A 225 -22.08 -6.34 -6.60
N SER A 226 -21.36 -7.45 -6.49
CA SER A 226 -21.25 -8.26 -5.28
C SER A 226 -19.83 -8.44 -4.76
N TYR A 227 -18.82 -8.58 -5.63
CA TYR A 227 -17.44 -8.77 -5.16
C TYR A 227 -16.39 -8.25 -6.12
N PHE A 228 -15.22 -7.96 -5.55
CA PHE A 228 -13.97 -7.73 -6.26
C PHE A 228 -13.12 -9.00 -6.17
N GLN A 229 -12.47 -9.34 -7.28
CA GLN A 229 -11.53 -10.46 -7.41
C GLN A 229 -10.18 -9.89 -7.82
N LEU A 230 -9.11 -10.38 -7.19
CA LEU A 230 -7.75 -9.91 -7.42
C LEU A 230 -6.84 -11.09 -7.77
N GLU A 231 -6.03 -10.91 -8.80
CA GLU A 231 -4.99 -11.84 -9.22
C GLU A 231 -3.63 -11.19 -8.96
N ASN A 232 -2.87 -11.75 -8.02
CA ASN A 232 -1.57 -11.23 -7.60
C ASN A 232 -0.43 -12.08 -8.17
N ASN A 233 0.73 -11.47 -8.42
CA ASN A 233 1.97 -12.22 -8.66
C ASN A 233 2.59 -12.72 -7.34
N GLU A 234 3.70 -13.47 -7.42
CA GLU A 234 4.44 -13.98 -6.24
C GLU A 234 5.01 -12.89 -5.31
N LYS A 235 5.00 -11.61 -5.73
CA LYS A 235 5.45 -10.44 -4.95
C LYS A 235 4.30 -9.64 -4.35
N GLY A 236 3.05 -9.98 -4.71
CA GLY A 236 1.84 -9.32 -4.24
C GLY A 236 1.35 -8.17 -5.12
N ASP A 237 1.94 -7.96 -6.32
CA ASP A 237 1.47 -6.94 -7.24
C ASP A 237 0.18 -7.40 -7.93
N VAL A 238 -0.83 -6.53 -7.96
CA VAL A 238 -2.16 -6.79 -8.53
C VAL A 238 -2.11 -6.75 -10.06
N LEU A 239 -1.96 -7.91 -10.68
CA LEU A 239 -1.96 -8.10 -12.14
C LEU A 239 -3.37 -7.93 -12.72
N THR A 240 -4.40 -8.43 -12.03
CA THR A 240 -5.81 -8.22 -12.41
C THR A 240 -6.60 -7.77 -11.20
N PHE A 241 -7.48 -6.80 -11.39
CA PHE A 241 -8.57 -6.47 -10.48
C PHE A 241 -9.88 -6.51 -11.29
N SER A 242 -10.83 -7.34 -10.91
CA SER A 242 -12.13 -7.44 -11.58
C SER A 242 -13.30 -7.34 -10.61
N VAL A 243 -14.42 -6.81 -11.09
CA VAL A 243 -15.64 -6.50 -10.36
C VAL A 243 -16.74 -7.39 -10.91
N HIS A 244 -17.48 -8.05 -10.02
CA HIS A 244 -18.42 -9.11 -10.39
C HIS A 244 -19.75 -9.03 -9.65
N ASN A 245 -20.81 -9.53 -10.28
CA ASN A 245 -22.10 -9.78 -9.64
C ASN A 245 -22.14 -11.15 -8.90
N THR A 246 -23.23 -11.47 -8.20
CA THR A 246 -23.38 -12.73 -7.44
C THR A 246 -23.22 -14.01 -8.26
N VAL A 247 -23.51 -13.98 -9.56
CA VAL A 247 -23.35 -15.13 -10.48
C VAL A 247 -21.98 -15.16 -11.17
N GLY A 248 -21.09 -14.22 -10.84
CA GLY A 248 -19.70 -14.18 -11.30
C GLY A 248 -19.48 -13.54 -12.67
N GLN A 249 -20.51 -12.98 -13.30
CA GLN A 249 -20.34 -12.14 -14.49
C GLN A 249 -19.54 -10.89 -14.11
N LEU A 250 -18.72 -10.38 -15.04
CA LEU A 250 -18.15 -9.04 -14.90
C LEU A 250 -19.30 -8.02 -14.81
N SER A 251 -19.15 -7.04 -13.93
CA SER A 251 -20.11 -5.97 -13.69
C SER A 251 -19.37 -4.70 -13.33
N ASN A 252 -19.85 -3.53 -13.74
CA ASN A 252 -19.17 -2.27 -13.48
C ASN A 252 -19.76 -1.51 -12.28
N LEU A 253 -18.88 -0.84 -11.54
CA LEU A 253 -19.25 0.25 -10.63
C LEU A 253 -19.17 1.60 -11.35
N TYR A 254 -19.07 2.66 -10.56
CA TYR A 254 -18.82 4.04 -10.98
C TYR A 254 -17.67 4.16 -12.00
N TRP A 255 -17.81 5.11 -12.93
CA TRP A 255 -16.99 5.29 -14.14
C TRP A 255 -17.02 4.15 -15.19
N GLY A 256 -17.81 3.08 -14.99
CA GLY A 256 -18.16 2.12 -16.06
C GLY A 256 -17.15 1.01 -16.32
N TRP A 257 -16.08 0.90 -15.52
CA TRP A 257 -15.11 -0.18 -15.61
C TRP A 257 -15.53 -1.39 -14.76
N ALA A 258 -15.32 -2.59 -15.28
CA ALA A 258 -15.51 -3.86 -14.58
C ALA A 258 -14.19 -4.62 -14.36
N LYS A 259 -13.11 -4.29 -15.09
CA LYS A 259 -11.79 -4.91 -14.89
C LYS A 259 -10.65 -3.93 -15.17
N ARG A 260 -9.55 -4.06 -14.41
CA ARG A 260 -8.23 -3.49 -14.69
C ARG A 260 -7.22 -4.63 -14.80
N THR A 261 -6.34 -4.59 -15.79
CA THR A 261 -5.12 -5.41 -15.83
C THR A 261 -3.86 -4.54 -15.80
N SER A 262 -2.77 -5.03 -15.22
CA SER A 262 -1.51 -4.32 -15.02
C SER A 262 -0.33 -5.13 -15.56
N VAL A 263 0.60 -4.47 -16.27
CA VAL A 263 1.91 -5.02 -16.63
C VAL A 263 2.94 -4.42 -15.68
N VAL A 264 3.71 -5.25 -14.96
CA VAL A 264 4.75 -4.82 -14.01
C VAL A 264 6.15 -5.24 -14.47
N ASP A 265 7.17 -4.45 -14.12
CA ASP A 265 8.58 -4.78 -14.36
C ASP A 265 9.18 -5.67 -13.24
N GLN A 266 10.47 -6.01 -13.35
CA GLN A 266 11.18 -6.78 -12.30
C GLN A 266 11.40 -6.02 -10.97
N ASN A 267 10.91 -4.79 -10.84
CA ASN A 267 10.93 -3.97 -9.63
C ASN A 267 9.51 -3.72 -9.08
N GLY A 268 8.46 -4.25 -9.71
CA GLY A 268 7.05 -4.05 -9.35
C GLY A 268 6.48 -2.70 -9.82
N TYR A 269 7.19 -1.95 -10.66
CA TYR A 269 6.66 -0.72 -11.25
C TYR A 269 5.67 -1.05 -12.38
N VAL A 270 4.46 -0.50 -12.32
CA VAL A 270 3.40 -0.71 -13.32
C VAL A 270 3.77 0.05 -14.59
N LEU A 271 4.19 -0.65 -15.64
CA LEU A 271 4.55 -0.07 -16.94
C LEU A 271 3.33 0.27 -17.80
N GLU A 272 2.27 -0.53 -17.67
CA GLU A 272 1.02 -0.35 -18.40
C GLU A 272 -0.18 -0.79 -17.53
N SER A 273 -1.27 -0.05 -17.61
CA SER A 273 -2.56 -0.39 -17.00
C SER A 273 -3.66 -0.26 -18.05
N ALA A 274 -4.48 -1.30 -18.20
CA ALA A 274 -5.61 -1.33 -19.13
C ALA A 274 -6.93 -1.53 -18.38
N GLN A 275 -7.97 -0.78 -18.74
CA GLN A 275 -9.31 -0.85 -18.19
C GLN A 275 -10.32 -1.39 -19.21
N PHE A 276 -11.26 -2.19 -18.70
CA PHE A 276 -12.28 -2.90 -19.48
C PHE A 276 -13.65 -2.72 -18.83
N ASP A 277 -14.70 -2.78 -19.65
CA ASP A 277 -16.11 -2.74 -19.23
C ASP A 277 -16.67 -4.13 -18.88
N GLN A 278 -17.98 -4.19 -18.59
CA GLN A 278 -18.70 -5.42 -18.21
C GLN A 278 -18.72 -6.48 -19.32
N ASP A 279 -18.66 -6.07 -20.58
CA ASP A 279 -18.64 -6.94 -21.77
C ASP A 279 -17.22 -7.42 -22.10
N ASN A 280 -16.25 -7.07 -21.24
CA ASN A 280 -14.82 -7.39 -21.34
C ASN A 280 -14.13 -6.70 -22.54
N GLU A 281 -14.74 -5.67 -23.12
CA GLU A 281 -14.13 -4.80 -24.12
C GLU A 281 -13.33 -3.66 -23.45
N TYR A 282 -12.49 -2.95 -24.21
CA TYR A 282 -11.71 -1.82 -23.67
C TYR A 282 -12.62 -0.63 -23.35
N LEU A 283 -12.50 -0.11 -22.12
CA LEU A 283 -13.35 0.96 -21.58
C LEU A 283 -13.41 2.21 -22.46
N GLY A 284 -14.58 2.47 -23.05
CA GLY A 284 -14.82 3.60 -23.94
C GLY A 284 -15.41 4.86 -23.29
N GLY A 285 -16.12 5.65 -24.10
CA GLY A 285 -16.90 6.81 -23.65
C GLY A 285 -16.05 8.03 -23.31
N LYS A 286 -16.07 8.45 -22.04
CA LYS A 286 -15.34 9.64 -21.55
C LYS A 286 -13.96 9.31 -20.94
N ASN A 287 -13.64 8.03 -20.81
CA ASN A 287 -12.38 7.54 -20.29
C ASN A 287 -11.41 7.22 -21.44
N VAL A 288 -10.17 6.90 -21.10
CA VAL A 288 -9.16 6.37 -22.04
C VAL A 288 -8.69 5.05 -21.45
N PRO A 289 -8.80 3.91 -22.17
CA PRO A 289 -8.72 2.60 -21.56
C PRO A 289 -7.30 2.20 -21.13
N VAL A 290 -6.27 2.65 -21.85
CA VAL A 290 -4.89 2.28 -21.57
C VAL A 290 -4.11 3.48 -21.05
N THR A 291 -3.30 3.27 -20.01
CA THR A 291 -2.27 4.20 -19.56
C THR A 291 -0.92 3.50 -19.56
N LYS A 292 0.09 4.09 -20.19
CA LYS A 292 1.50 3.73 -20.04
C LYS A 292 2.17 4.63 -19.01
N MET A 293 3.12 4.09 -18.26
CA MET A 293 3.92 4.80 -17.28
C MET A 293 5.42 4.60 -17.54
N GLU A 294 6.21 5.63 -17.28
CA GLU A 294 7.66 5.65 -17.48
C GLU A 294 8.33 6.19 -16.22
N TYR A 295 9.40 5.53 -15.77
CA TYR A 295 10.07 5.79 -14.49
C TYR A 295 11.56 6.13 -14.71
N ASP A 296 12.14 6.91 -13.80
CA ASP A 296 13.59 7.18 -13.78
C ASP A 296 14.39 6.08 -13.05
N GLU A 297 15.71 6.23 -13.02
CA GLU A 297 16.63 5.31 -12.32
C GLU A 297 16.44 5.27 -10.79
N HIS A 298 15.74 6.25 -10.22
CA HIS A 298 15.36 6.30 -8.81
C HIS A 298 14.02 5.59 -8.54
N GLY A 299 13.29 5.16 -9.57
CA GLY A 299 11.94 4.62 -9.45
C GLY A 299 10.87 5.71 -9.26
N ALA A 300 11.15 6.96 -9.57
CA ALA A 300 10.15 8.02 -9.62
C ALA A 300 9.41 7.99 -10.96
N LEU A 301 8.09 8.13 -10.93
CA LEU A 301 7.23 8.16 -12.12
C LEU A 301 7.44 9.49 -12.86
N VAL A 302 8.06 9.49 -14.04
CA VAL A 302 8.38 10.72 -14.79
C VAL A 302 7.39 11.03 -15.92
N LYS A 303 6.75 10.02 -16.54
CA LYS A 303 5.73 10.23 -17.58
C LYS A 303 4.55 9.29 -17.40
N GLN A 304 3.33 9.80 -17.61
CA GLN A 304 2.11 9.03 -17.84
C GLN A 304 1.55 9.40 -19.21
N ILE A 305 1.12 8.41 -19.98
CA ILE A 305 0.63 8.55 -21.35
C ILE A 305 -0.70 7.81 -21.48
N SER A 306 -1.77 8.53 -21.78
CA SER A 306 -3.10 7.98 -22.06
C SER A 306 -3.19 7.53 -23.52
N MET A 307 -3.62 6.29 -23.74
CA MET A 307 -3.65 5.62 -25.04
C MET A 307 -4.98 4.91 -25.31
N ASP A 308 -5.39 4.88 -26.57
CA ASP A 308 -6.56 4.09 -26.98
C ASP A 308 -6.29 2.58 -26.95
N LYS A 309 -7.33 1.79 -27.28
CA LYS A 309 -7.27 0.33 -27.35
C LYS A 309 -6.23 -0.22 -28.34
N ASP A 310 -5.87 0.57 -29.35
CA ASP A 310 -4.94 0.24 -30.42
C ASP A 310 -3.53 0.81 -30.12
N LYS A 311 -3.35 1.37 -28.91
CA LYS A 311 -2.14 1.97 -28.32
C LYS A 311 -1.64 3.26 -28.99
N ASN A 312 -2.52 4.02 -29.65
CA ASN A 312 -2.21 5.39 -30.08
C ASN A 312 -2.39 6.36 -28.91
N VAL A 313 -1.56 7.40 -28.83
CA VAL A 313 -1.67 8.46 -27.81
C VAL A 313 -2.89 9.35 -28.10
N VAL A 314 -3.78 9.51 -27.12
CA VAL A 314 -5.05 10.24 -27.28
C VAL A 314 -5.37 11.17 -26.11
N ASN A 315 -6.00 12.31 -26.44
CA ASN A 315 -6.49 13.26 -25.44
C ASN A 315 -7.63 12.64 -24.63
N ASN A 316 -7.53 12.65 -23.31
CA ASN A 316 -8.62 12.23 -22.43
C ASN A 316 -9.87 13.10 -22.64
N PRO A 317 -11.05 12.52 -23.01
CA PRO A 317 -12.23 13.31 -23.35
C PRO A 317 -12.77 14.21 -22.24
N GLY A 318 -12.48 13.91 -20.96
CA GLY A 318 -12.92 14.72 -19.83
C GLY A 318 -12.08 15.99 -19.57
N ASN A 319 -10.78 15.95 -19.87
CA ASN A 319 -9.85 17.02 -19.49
C ASN A 319 -8.89 17.52 -20.58
N GLY A 320 -8.81 16.84 -21.74
CA GLY A 320 -7.94 17.20 -22.87
C GLY A 320 -6.49 16.70 -22.78
N VAL A 321 -6.08 16.15 -21.64
CA VAL A 321 -4.70 15.69 -21.39
C VAL A 321 -4.48 14.32 -22.00
N ALA A 322 -3.40 14.15 -22.77
CA ALA A 322 -2.90 12.85 -23.19
C ALA A 322 -1.63 12.45 -22.43
N ILE A 323 -0.84 13.44 -22.00
CA ILE A 323 0.48 13.23 -21.40
C ILE A 323 0.57 14.03 -20.10
N THR A 324 1.00 13.40 -19.02
CA THR A 324 1.44 14.08 -17.79
C THR A 324 2.93 13.81 -17.57
N VAL A 325 3.72 14.85 -17.34
CA VAL A 325 5.15 14.77 -17.02
C VAL A 325 5.37 15.29 -15.61
N TYR A 326 6.12 14.53 -14.82
CA TYR A 326 6.54 14.92 -13.48
C TYR A 326 8.02 15.28 -13.48
N LYS A 327 8.39 16.33 -12.75
CA LYS A 327 9.80 16.68 -12.50
C LYS A 327 10.10 16.61 -11.02
N TYR A 328 11.35 16.33 -10.72
CA TYR A 328 11.87 16.16 -9.37
C TYR A 328 13.14 16.99 -9.17
N ASP A 329 13.45 17.33 -7.92
CA ASP A 329 14.79 17.81 -7.55
C ASP A 329 15.77 16.65 -7.30
N GLU A 330 17.04 16.96 -7.08
CA GLU A 330 18.10 15.98 -6.79
C GLU A 330 17.78 15.14 -5.53
N GLN A 331 17.01 15.68 -4.58
CA GLN A 331 16.57 14.97 -3.38
C GLN A 331 15.35 14.07 -3.62
N GLY A 332 14.69 14.19 -4.77
CA GLY A 332 13.55 13.38 -5.19
C GLY A 332 12.19 14.00 -4.89
N ARG A 333 12.12 15.24 -4.39
CA ARG A 333 10.84 15.93 -4.14
C ARG A 333 10.28 16.42 -5.47
N ARG A 334 8.97 16.30 -5.67
CA ARG A 334 8.33 16.67 -6.93
C ARG A 334 8.23 18.19 -7.06
N THR A 335 8.86 18.75 -8.09
CA THR A 335 8.95 20.20 -8.32
C THR A 335 7.88 20.71 -9.28
N GLU A 336 7.52 19.91 -10.29
CA GLU A 336 6.50 20.28 -11.28
C GLU A 336 5.58 19.10 -11.63
N THR A 337 4.40 19.40 -12.14
CA THR A 337 3.49 18.46 -12.81
C THR A 337 2.93 19.15 -14.04
N LEU A 338 3.46 18.80 -15.20
CA LEU A 338 3.10 19.39 -16.49
C LEU A 338 2.10 18.48 -17.20
N LYS A 339 1.13 19.08 -17.90
CA LYS A 339 0.05 18.39 -18.60
C LYS A 339 0.01 18.86 -20.04
N PHE A 340 -0.05 17.92 -20.96
CA PHE A 340 -0.03 18.17 -22.40
C PHE A 340 -1.10 17.34 -23.11
N ASP A 341 -1.50 17.79 -24.29
CA ASP A 341 -2.29 17.00 -25.23
C ASP A 341 -1.38 16.02 -26.00
N LYS A 342 -1.96 15.28 -26.94
CA LYS A 342 -1.27 14.25 -27.74
C LYS A 342 -0.23 14.82 -28.70
N ASP A 343 -0.26 16.13 -28.97
CA ASP A 343 0.66 16.85 -29.85
C ASP A 343 1.73 17.60 -29.03
N GLU A 344 1.86 17.23 -27.75
CA GLU A 344 2.73 17.83 -26.72
C GLU A 344 2.50 19.34 -26.48
N VAL A 345 1.29 19.85 -26.76
CA VAL A 345 0.89 21.24 -26.45
C VAL A 345 0.40 21.34 -24.99
N PRO A 346 0.85 22.32 -24.18
CA PRO A 346 0.44 22.46 -22.78
C PRO A 346 -1.08 22.64 -22.61
N VAL A 347 -1.71 21.75 -21.84
CA VAL A 347 -3.11 21.85 -21.47
C VAL A 347 -3.23 22.70 -20.21
N ALA A 348 -3.93 23.84 -20.33
CA ALA A 348 -4.17 24.72 -19.20
C ALA A 348 -4.87 23.97 -18.05
N ALA A 349 -4.35 24.13 -16.84
CA ALA A 349 -5.01 23.62 -15.64
C ALA A 349 -6.37 24.31 -15.49
N LYS A 350 -7.46 23.53 -15.57
CA LYS A 350 -8.79 24.01 -15.13
C LYS A 350 -8.71 24.25 -13.62
N SER A 351 -8.87 25.51 -13.23
CA SER A 351 -8.95 26.00 -11.84
C SER A 351 -10.24 25.59 -11.17
#